data_AF-A0A2N2PCV6-F1
#
_entry.id   AF-A0A2N2PCV6-F1
#
_cell.length_a   1.000
_cell.length_b   1.000
_cell.length_c   1.000
_cell.angle_alpha   90.00
_cell.angle_beta   90.00
_cell.angle_gamma   90.00
#
_symmetry.space_group_name_H-M   'P 1'
#
loop_
_entity.id
_entity.type
_entity.pdbx_description
1 polymer ?
#
loop_
_entity_poly.entity_id
_entity_poly.type
_entity_poly.pdbx_seq_one_letter_code
_entity_poly.pdbx_strand_id
1 'polypeptide(L)'
;MKTKAIYSFIMLFVGAFSTLLQSACDNRISMDPTVALTYTETQEPVFAIIPISTQTSLASFTPNPMVESTQPAWRATAIAIQTAEREADQQSRKEKTTQIAQFPAACEEMNFYSSVVSPDGNWFAASCGYKRNQTLIVQSKDGSKWVIDFKDVFNMESLDIMGLLSPKFWSPEGNFLFFAIELGYSGGGNYCFPSGDSGDFGDYGLFRLDLSTGSWTTLIPSTASFPGYEIEFSPTGRRYAITFDGLMITDLQTGNTTKIEISEQLERLSWSPDGKYLAYSLASCDTEKVISSSIYIWDALTNQTLTLLNMDEVILKPESWTDNSTLRIIGEEIRNFKSFYTIYEYSIE
;
A
#
# COMPACT_ATOMS: atom_id res chain seq x y z
N MET A 1 8.18 -4.36 61.92
CA MET A 1 8.53 -3.01 62.42
C MET A 1 8.73 -2.12 61.18
N LYS A 2 7.78 -1.20 60.92
CA LYS A 2 7.76 -0.06 59.96
C LYS A 2 7.99 -0.41 58.47
N THR A 3 7.02 -0.46 57.53
CA THR A 3 5.94 0.47 57.07
C THR A 3 6.44 1.80 56.48
N LYS A 4 6.28 2.00 55.15
CA LYS A 4 5.43 3.04 54.53
C LYS A 4 5.52 3.06 52.99
N ALA A 5 4.34 2.99 52.36
CA ALA A 5 4.05 3.44 51.00
C ALA A 5 3.98 4.98 50.95
N ILE A 6 4.05 5.58 49.75
CA ILE A 6 3.32 6.81 49.36
C ILE A 6 3.11 6.77 47.84
N TYR A 7 1.85 6.91 47.44
CA TYR A 7 1.31 7.23 46.12
C TYR A 7 1.41 8.76 45.88
N SER A 8 1.38 9.15 44.60
CA SER A 8 0.46 10.17 44.03
C SER A 8 1.10 11.33 43.24
N PHE A 9 0.57 11.49 42.01
CA PHE A 9 0.24 12.73 41.27
C PHE A 9 1.33 13.74 40.88
N ILE A 10 1.34 14.14 39.60
CA ILE A 10 0.94 15.50 39.14
C ILE A 10 0.93 15.59 37.59
N MET A 11 -0.16 16.19 37.09
CA MET A 11 -0.45 16.62 35.71
C MET A 11 0.21 17.98 35.36
N LEU A 12 0.52 18.16 34.07
CA LEU A 12 0.45 19.38 33.21
C LEU A 12 0.33 20.78 33.86
N PHE A 13 1.23 21.72 33.49
CA PHE A 13 0.94 22.92 32.65
C PHE A 13 2.16 23.88 32.54
N VAL A 14 2.48 24.27 31.29
CA VAL A 14 2.83 25.60 30.73
C VAL A 14 3.70 26.60 31.52
N GLY A 15 4.69 27.19 30.83
CA GLY A 15 4.92 28.63 30.90
C GLY A 15 6.36 29.15 30.86
N ALA A 16 6.66 29.85 29.75
CA ALA A 16 7.44 31.09 29.68
C ALA A 16 8.96 31.09 30.00
N PHE A 17 9.76 31.23 28.94
CA PHE A 17 11.04 31.94 28.99
C PHE A 17 11.24 32.73 27.70
N SER A 18 11.13 34.06 27.76
CA SER A 18 12.09 35.00 27.14
C SER A 18 11.57 36.45 27.17
N THR A 19 11.97 37.19 28.20
CA THR A 19 12.14 38.65 28.24
C THR A 19 13.50 38.86 28.92
N LEU A 20 14.40 39.79 28.61
CA LEU A 20 14.35 41.11 28.02
C LEU A 20 15.67 41.42 27.28
N LEU A 21 15.61 42.28 26.26
CA LEU A 21 16.57 43.36 26.04
C LEU A 21 15.81 44.57 25.46
N GLN A 22 15.54 45.55 26.33
CA GLN A 22 15.28 46.98 26.03
C GLN A 22 16.56 47.61 25.42
N SER A 23 16.65 48.75 24.76
CA SER A 23 15.87 49.97 24.42
C SER A 23 16.66 50.62 23.23
N ALA A 24 16.25 51.62 22.46
CA ALA A 24 15.51 52.84 22.73
C ALA A 24 15.00 53.47 21.41
N CYS A 25 13.92 54.25 21.52
CA CYS A 25 13.34 55.09 20.48
C CYS A 25 13.98 56.49 20.38
N ASP A 26 13.54 57.19 19.33
CA ASP A 26 13.52 58.64 19.09
C ASP A 26 14.75 59.28 18.39
N ASN A 27 14.60 59.61 17.10
CA ASN A 27 13.93 60.87 16.74
C ASN A 27 13.69 61.03 15.23
N ARG A 28 12.59 61.75 14.95
CA ARG A 28 12.06 62.16 13.64
C ARG A 28 13.08 62.90 12.77
N ILE A 29 13.01 62.70 11.45
CA ILE A 29 13.06 63.76 10.42
C ILE A 29 12.14 63.31 9.27
N SER A 30 11.30 64.24 8.80
CA SER A 30 10.38 64.08 7.68
C SER A 30 11.14 64.11 6.36
N MET A 31 10.72 63.29 5.39
CA MET A 31 10.76 63.65 3.97
C MET A 31 9.91 62.68 3.16
N ASP A 32 8.78 63.21 2.70
CA ASP A 32 7.94 62.63 1.63
C ASP A 32 8.75 62.64 0.32
N PRO A 33 8.58 61.62 -0.54
CA PRO A 33 8.10 62.00 -1.86
C PRO A 33 6.94 61.12 -2.33
N THR A 34 5.87 61.84 -2.65
CA THR A 34 4.68 61.44 -3.37
C THR A 34 5.06 60.80 -4.70
N VAL A 35 4.86 59.49 -4.86
CA VAL A 35 4.97 58.82 -6.16
C VAL A 35 3.65 59.02 -6.90
N ALA A 36 3.65 59.96 -7.84
CA ALA A 36 2.55 60.17 -8.78
C ALA A 36 2.57 59.04 -9.83
N LEU A 37 1.51 58.22 -9.86
CA LEU A 37 1.25 57.30 -10.97
C LEU A 37 0.56 58.07 -12.09
N THR A 38 1.31 58.44 -13.12
CA THR A 38 0.76 58.98 -14.37
C THR A 38 0.28 57.84 -15.27
N TYR A 39 -1.03 57.73 -15.43
CA TYR A 39 -1.65 56.91 -16.47
C TYR A 39 -1.56 57.64 -17.81
N THR A 40 -0.96 57.01 -18.80
CA THR A 40 -0.94 57.52 -20.18
C THR A 40 -2.02 56.78 -20.96
N GLU A 41 -3.12 57.48 -21.24
CA GLU A 41 -4.24 56.99 -22.03
C GLU A 41 -3.82 56.94 -23.51
N THR A 42 -3.62 55.73 -24.04
CA THR A 42 -3.30 55.55 -25.46
C THR A 42 -4.61 55.42 -26.21
N GLN A 43 -5.01 56.47 -26.94
CA GLN A 43 -6.20 56.43 -27.79
C GLN A 43 -5.93 55.58 -29.03
N GLU A 44 -6.66 54.47 -29.17
CA GLU A 44 -6.75 53.73 -30.43
C GLU A 44 -7.74 54.43 -31.39
N PRO A 45 -7.48 54.38 -32.71
CA PRO A 45 -8.30 55.08 -33.70
C PRO A 45 -9.71 54.49 -33.81
N VAL A 46 -10.70 55.38 -33.78
CA VAL A 46 -12.12 55.07 -34.00
C VAL A 46 -12.33 54.71 -35.48
N PHE A 47 -12.58 53.44 -35.76
CA PHE A 47 -13.11 53.00 -37.05
C PHE A 47 -14.65 53.03 -37.01
N ALA A 48 -15.26 53.86 -37.86
CA ALA A 48 -16.69 53.87 -38.09
C ALA A 48 -17.12 52.60 -38.84
N ILE A 49 -17.93 51.75 -38.20
CA ILE A 49 -18.52 50.58 -38.84
C ILE A 49 -19.86 51.00 -39.47
N ILE A 50 -19.91 50.96 -40.80
CA ILE A 50 -21.15 51.04 -41.58
C ILE A 50 -21.86 49.68 -41.44
N PRO A 51 -23.13 49.59 -41.03
CA PRO A 51 -23.83 48.32 -40.99
C PRO A 51 -24.20 47.89 -42.42
N ILE A 52 -23.48 46.93 -42.97
CA ILE A 52 -23.91 46.17 -44.15
C ILE A 52 -24.79 45.03 -43.64
N SER A 53 -26.10 45.13 -43.93
CA SER A 53 -27.04 44.03 -43.71
C SER A 53 -26.69 42.90 -44.68
N THR A 54 -26.14 41.81 -44.15
CA THR A 54 -25.98 40.55 -44.87
C THR A 54 -26.86 39.54 -44.15
N GLN A 55 -27.90 39.04 -44.84
CA GLN A 55 -28.76 38.00 -44.31
C GLN A 55 -27.96 36.69 -44.22
N THR A 56 -27.61 36.28 -43.01
CA THR A 56 -27.10 34.94 -42.74
C THR A 56 -28.28 33.98 -42.59
N SER A 57 -28.37 32.99 -43.47
CA SER A 57 -29.36 31.91 -43.34
C SER A 57 -29.12 31.15 -42.03
N LEU A 58 -30.17 30.94 -41.24
CA LEU A 58 -30.14 30.02 -40.10
C LEU A 58 -29.77 28.62 -40.59
N ALA A 59 -28.55 28.18 -40.27
CA ALA A 59 -28.17 26.79 -40.38
C ALA A 59 -29.03 25.99 -39.39
N SER A 60 -29.90 25.13 -39.93
CA SER A 60 -30.59 24.11 -39.15
C SER A 60 -29.54 23.12 -38.67
N PHE A 61 -29.27 23.11 -37.36
CA PHE A 61 -28.54 22.04 -36.72
C PHE A 61 -29.39 20.78 -36.81
N THR A 62 -29.11 19.94 -37.80
CA THR A 62 -29.47 18.54 -37.72
C THR A 62 -28.48 17.91 -36.73
N PRO A 63 -28.95 17.24 -35.67
CA PRO A 63 -28.05 16.48 -34.82
C PRO A 63 -27.39 15.42 -35.69
N ASN A 64 -26.07 15.49 -35.79
CA ASN A 64 -25.25 14.47 -36.44
C ASN A 64 -25.60 13.12 -35.79
N PRO A 65 -25.75 12.01 -36.54
CA PRO A 65 -25.88 10.70 -35.92
C PRO A 65 -24.64 10.50 -35.04
N MET A 66 -24.92 10.37 -33.75
CA MET A 66 -23.94 10.11 -32.70
C MET A 66 -23.13 8.90 -33.15
N VAL A 67 -21.83 9.10 -33.38
CA VAL A 67 -20.92 7.97 -33.58
C VAL A 67 -20.97 7.19 -32.27
N GLU A 68 -21.64 6.05 -32.34
CA GLU A 68 -21.82 5.11 -31.24
C GLU A 68 -20.42 4.70 -30.79
N SER A 69 -20.06 5.08 -29.57
CA SER A 69 -18.85 4.61 -28.90
C SER A 69 -18.91 3.08 -28.87
N THR A 70 -18.04 2.41 -29.61
CA THR A 70 -17.92 0.94 -29.61
C THR A 70 -17.11 0.43 -28.41
N GLN A 71 -17.10 1.15 -27.29
CA GLN A 71 -16.60 0.56 -26.05
C GLN A 71 -17.59 -0.52 -25.59
N PRO A 72 -17.14 -1.73 -25.23
CA PRO A 72 -18.00 -2.75 -24.68
C PRO A 72 -18.74 -2.16 -23.46
N ALA A 73 -20.06 -2.11 -23.52
CA ALA A 73 -20.87 -1.70 -22.40
C ALA A 73 -20.87 -2.84 -21.38
N TRP A 74 -19.92 -2.78 -20.42
CA TRP A 74 -19.85 -3.66 -19.27
C TRP A 74 -21.15 -3.58 -18.47
N ARG A 75 -21.87 -4.69 -18.34
CA ARG A 75 -23.08 -4.79 -17.51
C ARG A 75 -22.69 -5.28 -16.11
N ALA A 76 -22.51 -4.35 -15.18
CA ALA A 76 -22.27 -4.69 -13.78
C ALA A 76 -23.60 -5.04 -13.06
N THR A 77 -23.59 -6.11 -12.26
CA THR A 77 -24.66 -6.42 -11.30
C THR A 77 -24.01 -6.71 -9.95
N ALA A 78 -24.20 -5.83 -8.96
CA ALA A 78 -23.72 -6.06 -7.60
C ALA A 78 -24.67 -7.01 -6.86
N ILE A 79 -24.15 -8.07 -6.23
CA ILE A 79 -24.92 -8.98 -5.37
C ILE A 79 -24.34 -8.89 -3.95
N ALA A 80 -25.18 -8.58 -2.97
CA ALA A 80 -24.80 -8.57 -1.55
C ALA A 80 -24.85 -9.99 -0.97
N ILE A 81 -23.72 -10.49 -0.46
CA ILE A 81 -23.62 -11.80 0.20
C ILE A 81 -23.47 -11.60 1.72
N GLN A 82 -24.25 -12.33 2.51
CA GLN A 82 -24.06 -12.43 3.97
C GLN A 82 -23.11 -13.58 4.34
N THR A 83 -22.23 -13.27 5.29
CA THR A 83 -20.98 -13.90 5.71
C THR A 83 -21.01 -15.40 6.04
N ALA A 84 -19.95 -16.14 5.64
CA ALA A 84 -19.60 -17.47 6.14
C ALA A 84 -18.07 -17.69 6.19
N GLU A 85 -17.35 -17.03 7.11
CA GLU A 85 -15.85 -17.04 7.12
C GLU A 85 -15.19 -17.70 8.36
N ARG A 86 -15.93 -18.18 9.38
CA ARG A 86 -15.30 -18.70 10.63
C ARG A 86 -14.91 -20.17 10.65
N GLU A 87 -15.59 -21.04 9.90
CA GLU A 87 -15.35 -22.50 9.97
C GLU A 87 -14.21 -22.95 9.05
N ALA A 88 -14.07 -22.33 7.87
CA ALA A 88 -13.00 -22.60 6.91
C ALA A 88 -11.60 -22.32 7.51
N ASP A 89 -11.46 -21.23 8.28
CA ASP A 89 -10.20 -20.85 8.94
C ASP A 89 -9.69 -21.89 9.95
N GLN A 90 -10.59 -22.53 10.70
CA GLN A 90 -10.19 -23.54 11.68
C GLN A 90 -9.71 -24.83 11.00
N GLN A 91 -10.34 -25.22 9.89
CA GLN A 91 -9.95 -26.39 9.12
C GLN A 91 -8.61 -26.16 8.42
N SER A 92 -8.43 -25.00 7.76
CA SER A 92 -7.18 -24.61 7.13
C SER A 92 -6.00 -24.60 8.12
N ARG A 93 -6.20 -24.05 9.34
CA ARG A 93 -5.16 -24.08 10.40
C ARG A 93 -4.77 -25.50 10.83
N LYS A 94 -5.74 -26.42 10.94
CA LYS A 94 -5.46 -27.83 11.31
C LYS A 94 -4.69 -28.56 10.22
N GLU A 95 -5.06 -28.34 8.96
CA GLU A 95 -4.37 -28.90 7.80
C GLU A 95 -2.92 -28.40 7.74
N LYS A 96 -2.72 -27.08 7.87
CA LYS A 96 -1.39 -26.46 7.94
C LYS A 96 -0.54 -27.05 9.07
N THR A 97 -1.11 -27.20 10.27
CA THR A 97 -0.42 -27.81 11.41
C THR A 97 0.01 -29.25 11.13
N THR A 98 -0.85 -30.02 10.47
CA THR A 98 -0.57 -31.41 10.09
C THR A 98 0.55 -31.51 9.06
N GLN A 99 0.59 -30.59 8.09
CA GLN A 99 1.66 -30.53 7.09
C GLN A 99 3.00 -30.15 7.73
N ILE A 100 3.01 -29.14 8.60
CA ILE A 100 4.24 -28.69 9.30
C ILE A 100 4.83 -29.80 10.17
N ALA A 101 4.00 -30.64 10.78
CA ALA A 101 4.45 -31.77 11.59
C ALA A 101 5.24 -32.85 10.80
N GLN A 102 5.23 -32.80 9.46
CA GLN A 102 6.00 -33.71 8.61
C GLN A 102 7.47 -33.30 8.47
N PHE A 103 7.83 -32.10 8.95
CA PHE A 103 9.18 -31.58 8.86
C PHE A 103 9.95 -31.78 10.17
N PRO A 104 11.27 -32.00 10.13
CA PRO A 104 12.09 -32.13 11.35
C PRO A 104 12.24 -30.77 12.06
N ALA A 105 11.24 -30.32 12.80
CA ALA A 105 11.21 -28.98 13.39
C ALA A 105 12.29 -28.80 14.48
N ALA A 106 13.04 -27.69 14.39
CA ALA A 106 14.18 -27.37 15.25
C ALA A 106 14.05 -25.99 15.95
N CYS A 107 12.82 -25.52 16.18
CA CYS A 107 12.56 -24.23 16.81
C CYS A 107 11.72 -24.40 18.08
N GLU A 108 12.25 -23.96 19.22
CA GLU A 108 11.56 -24.01 20.52
C GLU A 108 10.35 -23.04 20.57
N GLU A 109 10.44 -21.91 19.86
CA GLU A 109 9.39 -20.89 19.74
C GLU A 109 9.10 -20.62 18.25
N MET A 110 8.30 -21.49 17.61
CA MET A 110 7.83 -21.26 16.23
C MET A 110 6.76 -20.17 16.19
N ASN A 111 6.96 -19.14 15.36
CA ASN A 111 5.89 -18.21 15.02
C ASN A 111 5.00 -18.81 13.92
N PHE A 112 3.89 -19.44 14.32
CA PHE A 112 2.96 -20.08 13.38
C PHE A 112 2.34 -19.12 12.36
N TYR A 113 2.29 -17.82 12.67
CA TYR A 113 1.77 -16.79 11.76
C TYR A 113 2.70 -16.53 10.58
N SER A 114 4.02 -16.64 10.78
CA SER A 114 5.05 -16.42 9.75
C SER A 114 5.70 -17.75 9.32
N SER A 115 4.88 -18.79 9.18
CA SER A 115 5.31 -20.12 8.73
C SER A 115 4.55 -20.53 7.47
N VAL A 116 5.25 -21.09 6.48
CA VAL A 116 4.66 -21.49 5.19
C VAL A 116 5.29 -22.77 4.66
N VAL A 117 4.47 -23.62 4.06
CA VAL A 117 4.89 -24.83 3.35
C VAL A 117 4.93 -24.51 1.85
N SER A 118 5.91 -25.03 1.14
CA SER A 118 6.02 -24.84 -0.32
C SER A 118 4.85 -25.49 -1.06
N PRO A 119 4.51 -25.02 -2.28
CA PRO A 119 3.40 -25.57 -3.07
C PRO A 119 3.50 -27.07 -3.34
N ASP A 120 4.72 -27.59 -3.52
CA ASP A 120 5.00 -29.01 -3.72
C ASP A 120 5.02 -29.84 -2.41
N GLY A 121 4.92 -29.16 -1.26
CA GLY A 121 4.94 -29.77 0.07
C GLY A 121 6.30 -30.31 0.50
N ASN A 122 7.39 -30.01 -0.22
CA ASN A 122 8.72 -30.55 0.08
C ASN A 122 9.56 -29.66 0.98
N TRP A 123 9.23 -28.37 1.07
CA TRP A 123 9.91 -27.37 1.89
C TRP A 123 8.98 -26.70 2.89
N PHE A 124 9.57 -26.23 3.96
CA PHE A 124 8.94 -25.46 5.02
C PHE A 124 9.83 -24.28 5.37
N ALA A 125 9.23 -23.11 5.59
CA ALA A 125 9.92 -21.93 6.07
C ALA A 125 9.20 -21.38 7.31
N ALA A 126 9.96 -20.99 8.33
CA ALA A 126 9.42 -20.34 9.51
C ALA A 126 10.41 -19.38 10.17
N SER A 127 9.89 -18.26 10.64
CA SER A 127 10.61 -17.37 11.54
C SER A 127 10.61 -17.94 12.96
N CYS A 128 11.80 -18.05 13.54
CA CYS A 128 12.02 -18.65 14.85
C CYS A 128 12.47 -17.63 15.89
N GLY A 129 11.75 -17.63 17.01
CA GLY A 129 11.96 -16.79 18.19
C GLY A 129 11.49 -15.36 18.01
N TYR A 130 10.50 -14.90 18.80
CA TYR A 130 10.07 -13.49 18.82
C TYR A 130 11.02 -12.61 19.67
N LYS A 131 12.31 -12.59 19.31
CA LYS A 131 13.41 -11.92 20.05
C LYS A 131 14.20 -10.99 19.11
N ARG A 132 15.24 -10.31 19.58
CA ARG A 132 16.04 -9.37 18.76
C ARG A 132 16.93 -10.05 17.71
N ASN A 133 17.27 -11.32 17.92
CA ASN A 133 18.10 -12.12 17.01
C ASN A 133 17.29 -13.30 16.48
N GLN A 134 16.30 -13.00 15.66
CA GLN A 134 15.46 -14.04 15.05
C GLN A 134 16.23 -14.75 13.95
N THR A 135 15.76 -15.94 13.60
CA THR A 135 16.28 -16.69 12.45
C THR A 135 15.13 -17.11 11.55
N LEU A 136 15.35 -17.06 10.23
CA LEU A 136 14.49 -17.77 9.27
C LEU A 136 15.09 -19.14 9.06
N ILE A 137 14.31 -20.18 9.38
CA ILE A 137 14.67 -21.55 9.05
C ILE A 137 13.91 -21.95 7.80
N VAL A 138 14.63 -22.50 6.83
CA VAL A 138 14.08 -23.09 5.61
C VAL A 138 14.56 -24.53 5.51
N GLN A 139 13.63 -25.48 5.51
CA GLN A 139 13.97 -26.88 5.67
C GLN A 139 13.15 -27.77 4.75
N SER A 140 13.80 -28.75 4.14
CA SER A 140 13.14 -29.76 3.31
C SER A 140 12.74 -30.97 4.14
N LYS A 141 11.85 -31.80 3.58
CA LYS A 141 11.52 -33.13 4.13
C LYS A 141 12.72 -34.09 4.13
N ASP A 142 13.65 -33.93 3.18
CA ASP A 142 14.85 -34.78 3.06
C ASP A 142 15.98 -34.39 4.01
N GLY A 143 15.82 -33.31 4.78
CA GLY A 143 16.75 -32.90 5.84
C GLY A 143 17.68 -31.75 5.47
N SER A 144 17.68 -31.27 4.23
CA SER A 144 18.34 -30.02 3.85
C SER A 144 17.80 -28.85 4.69
N LYS A 145 18.69 -28.01 5.21
CA LYS A 145 18.33 -26.94 6.15
C LYS A 145 19.18 -25.69 5.94
N TRP A 146 18.51 -24.57 5.74
CA TRP A 146 19.07 -23.23 5.70
C TRP A 146 18.65 -22.47 6.96
N VAL A 147 19.60 -21.77 7.58
CA VAL A 147 19.36 -20.92 8.75
C VAL A 147 19.92 -19.55 8.41
N ILE A 148 19.04 -18.56 8.39
CA ILE A 148 19.38 -17.18 8.04
C ILE A 148 19.20 -16.34 9.29
N ASP A 149 20.29 -15.80 9.82
CA ASP A 149 20.24 -14.91 10.98
C ASP A 149 19.75 -13.52 10.55
N PHE A 150 18.80 -12.95 11.30
CA PHE A 150 18.27 -11.61 11.03
C PHE A 150 19.36 -10.54 10.88
N LYS A 151 20.40 -10.60 11.74
CA LYS A 151 21.55 -9.67 11.75
C LYS A 151 22.40 -9.72 10.47
N ASP A 152 22.39 -10.85 9.76
CA ASP A 152 23.20 -11.04 8.54
C ASP A 152 22.51 -10.40 7.33
N VAL A 153 21.18 -10.24 7.41
CA VAL A 153 20.34 -9.60 6.39
C VAL A 153 20.17 -8.11 6.70
N PHE A 154 20.05 -7.77 7.98
CA PHE A 154 19.79 -6.41 8.45
C PHE A 154 20.74 -6.02 9.57
N ASN A 155 21.72 -5.17 9.24
CA ASN A 155 22.60 -4.57 10.22
C ASN A 155 22.13 -3.15 10.57
N MET A 156 21.40 -3.01 11.67
CA MET A 156 20.99 -1.70 12.17
C MET A 156 21.50 -1.52 13.61
N GLU A 157 22.75 -1.06 13.73
CA GLU A 157 23.48 -0.89 14.99
C GLU A 157 22.84 0.12 15.99
N SER A 158 21.67 0.69 15.70
CA SER A 158 21.17 1.88 16.42
C SER A 158 19.73 1.83 16.92
N LEU A 159 18.93 0.78 16.65
CA LEU A 159 17.54 0.74 17.13
C LEU A 159 17.25 -0.51 17.93
N ASP A 160 16.76 -0.29 19.15
CA ASP A 160 16.16 -1.32 20.01
C ASP A 160 14.78 -1.70 19.49
N ILE A 161 14.72 -2.31 18.30
CA ILE A 161 13.47 -2.70 17.65
C ILE A 161 13.38 -4.22 17.53
N MET A 162 12.15 -4.71 17.70
CA MET A 162 11.81 -6.11 17.41
C MET A 162 11.56 -6.25 15.91
N GLY A 163 12.05 -7.31 15.29
CA GLY A 163 11.82 -7.58 13.88
C GLY A 163 12.06 -9.04 13.54
N LEU A 164 11.55 -9.49 12.40
CA LEU A 164 11.63 -10.87 11.93
C LEU A 164 11.94 -10.94 10.44
N LEU A 165 12.43 -12.10 10.00
CA LEU A 165 12.53 -12.44 8.57
C LEU A 165 11.29 -13.23 8.19
N SER A 166 10.43 -12.66 7.35
CA SER A 166 9.12 -13.21 6.99
C SER A 166 9.18 -13.85 5.61
N PRO A 167 8.85 -15.15 5.47
CA PRO A 167 8.69 -15.75 4.15
C PRO A 167 7.46 -15.16 3.45
N LYS A 168 7.65 -14.67 2.22
CA LYS A 168 6.61 -13.97 1.44
C LYS A 168 6.03 -14.82 0.33
N PHE A 169 6.88 -15.53 -0.41
CA PHE A 169 6.43 -16.26 -1.59
C PHE A 169 7.37 -17.41 -1.93
N TRP A 170 6.80 -18.56 -2.29
CA TRP A 170 7.53 -19.65 -2.90
C TRP A 170 7.40 -19.55 -4.41
N SER A 171 8.51 -19.64 -5.12
CA SER A 171 8.45 -19.77 -6.57
C SER A 171 7.62 -21.01 -6.95
N PRO A 172 6.66 -20.96 -7.88
CA PRO A 172 5.85 -22.11 -8.28
C PRO A 172 6.67 -23.32 -8.74
N GLU A 173 7.84 -23.09 -9.33
CA GLU A 173 8.80 -24.10 -9.75
C GLU A 173 9.60 -24.73 -8.60
N GLY A 174 9.46 -24.25 -7.36
CA GLY A 174 10.10 -24.83 -6.17
C GLY A 174 11.60 -24.58 -6.03
N ASN A 175 12.15 -23.59 -6.73
CA ASN A 175 13.59 -23.28 -6.70
C ASN A 175 13.96 -22.16 -5.72
N PHE A 176 13.03 -21.26 -5.41
CA PHE A 176 13.28 -20.06 -4.62
C PHE A 176 12.26 -19.84 -3.52
N LEU A 177 12.74 -19.25 -2.42
CA LEU A 177 11.92 -18.59 -1.40
C LEU A 177 12.22 -17.10 -1.42
N PHE A 178 11.17 -16.29 -1.51
CA PHE A 178 11.25 -14.86 -1.30
C PHE A 178 10.88 -14.55 0.14
N PHE A 179 11.65 -13.68 0.77
CA PHE A 179 11.43 -13.26 2.15
C PHE A 179 11.75 -11.77 2.32
N ALA A 180 11.18 -11.15 3.34
CA ALA A 180 11.37 -9.74 3.66
C ALA A 180 11.66 -9.57 5.15
N ILE A 181 12.14 -8.38 5.53
CA ILE A 181 12.25 -7.99 6.93
C ILE A 181 10.92 -7.36 7.35
N GLU A 182 10.32 -7.84 8.43
CA GLU A 182 9.19 -7.18 9.08
C GLU A 182 9.67 -6.59 10.40
N LEU A 183 9.42 -5.29 10.62
CA LEU A 183 9.76 -4.61 11.87
C LEU A 183 8.50 -4.38 12.72
N GLY A 184 8.56 -4.75 14.00
CA GLY A 184 7.46 -4.54 14.93
C GLY A 184 7.19 -3.04 15.16
N TYR A 185 5.91 -2.67 15.24
CA TYR A 185 5.42 -1.29 15.30
C TYR A 185 5.64 -0.43 14.05
N SER A 186 6.04 -1.01 12.91
CA SER A 186 6.32 -0.19 11.72
C SER A 186 5.08 0.33 11.00
N GLY A 187 3.92 -0.34 11.13
CA GLY A 187 2.84 -0.15 10.15
C GLY A 187 3.33 -0.51 8.73
N GLY A 188 2.48 -1.12 7.92
CA GLY A 188 2.72 -1.29 6.49
C GLY A 188 1.97 -0.21 5.73
N GLY A 189 2.47 0.19 4.56
CA GLY A 189 1.74 0.98 3.59
C GLY A 189 1.45 2.44 3.98
N ASN A 190 1.17 3.26 2.97
CA ASN A 190 0.80 4.67 3.15
C ASN A 190 -0.72 4.78 3.24
N TYR A 191 -1.32 4.19 4.28
CA TYR A 191 -2.78 4.08 4.42
C TYR A 191 -3.42 5.30 5.08
N CYS A 192 -4.66 5.56 4.74
CA CYS A 192 -5.58 6.40 5.48
C CYS A 192 -5.96 5.70 6.79
N PHE A 193 -5.55 6.29 7.92
CA PHE A 193 -5.79 5.77 9.28
C PHE A 193 -5.21 4.37 9.52
N PRO A 194 -3.86 4.22 9.63
CA PRO A 194 -3.26 2.95 9.99
C PRO A 194 -3.74 2.52 11.38
N SER A 195 -4.69 1.59 11.42
CA SER A 195 -5.06 0.90 12.66
C SER A 195 -3.94 -0.11 12.92
N GLY A 196 -3.29 -0.03 14.08
CA GLY A 196 -2.23 -0.98 14.45
C GLY A 196 -2.68 -2.44 14.62
N ASP A 197 -3.81 -2.84 14.03
CA ASP A 197 -4.40 -4.17 14.09
C ASP A 197 -3.70 -5.11 13.09
N SER A 198 -2.56 -5.64 13.53
CA SER A 198 -2.05 -7.02 13.34
C SER A 198 -1.90 -7.67 11.95
N GLY A 199 -2.17 -7.00 10.84
CA GLY A 199 -1.91 -7.52 9.47
C GLY A 199 -1.00 -6.64 8.62
N ASP A 200 -0.87 -5.37 8.99
CA ASP A 200 -0.18 -4.34 8.22
C ASP A 200 1.22 -4.12 8.79
N PHE A 201 2.10 -5.10 8.59
CA PHE A 201 3.51 -4.92 8.84
C PHE A 201 4.18 -4.41 7.56
N GLY A 202 4.99 -3.38 7.72
CA GLY A 202 5.77 -2.85 6.61
C GLY A 202 6.94 -3.77 6.33
N ASP A 203 7.10 -4.15 5.06
CA ASP A 203 8.23 -4.91 4.60
C ASP A 203 9.43 -3.99 4.32
N TYR A 204 10.60 -4.47 4.69
CA TYR A 204 11.87 -3.76 4.53
C TYR A 204 12.79 -4.59 3.65
N GLY A 205 12.91 -4.14 2.40
CA GLY A 205 13.65 -4.89 1.39
C GLY A 205 12.97 -6.20 0.99
N LEU A 206 13.54 -6.84 -0.03
CA LEU A 206 13.07 -8.10 -0.57
C LEU A 206 14.28 -8.94 -0.95
N PHE A 207 14.29 -10.18 -0.48
CA PHE A 207 15.41 -11.10 -0.64
C PHE A 207 14.91 -12.39 -1.30
N ARG A 208 15.77 -12.99 -2.12
CA ARG A 208 15.50 -14.27 -2.79
C ARG A 208 16.55 -15.29 -2.37
N LEU A 209 16.10 -16.33 -1.67
CA LEU A 209 16.89 -17.51 -1.30
C LEU A 209 16.82 -18.54 -2.43
N ASP A 210 17.97 -19.03 -2.88
CA ASP A 210 18.12 -20.19 -3.74
C ASP A 210 18.12 -21.46 -2.88
N LEU A 211 17.13 -22.34 -3.09
CA LEU A 211 16.93 -23.53 -2.26
C LEU A 211 17.96 -24.62 -2.53
N SER A 212 18.61 -24.61 -3.69
CA SER A 212 19.63 -25.59 -4.06
C SER A 212 20.98 -25.30 -3.41
N THR A 213 21.29 -24.03 -3.18
CA THR A 213 22.60 -23.59 -2.66
C THR A 213 22.52 -23.03 -1.24
N GLY A 214 21.35 -22.60 -0.78
CA GLY A 214 21.18 -21.86 0.47
C GLY A 214 21.67 -20.41 0.42
N SER A 215 22.15 -19.94 -0.74
CA SER A 215 22.58 -18.55 -0.92
C SER A 215 21.39 -17.66 -1.22
N TRP A 216 21.40 -16.42 -0.71
CA TRP A 216 20.36 -15.43 -1.04
C TRP A 216 20.93 -14.18 -1.70
N THR A 217 20.07 -13.48 -2.43
CA THR A 217 20.37 -12.21 -3.09
C THR A 217 19.35 -11.15 -2.71
N THR A 218 19.79 -9.90 -2.58
CA THR A 218 18.92 -8.74 -2.37
C THR A 218 18.30 -8.30 -3.70
N LEU A 219 16.97 -8.23 -3.76
CA LEU A 219 16.22 -7.68 -4.90
C LEU A 219 15.86 -6.22 -4.66
N ILE A 220 15.40 -5.91 -3.44
CA ILE A 220 15.12 -4.55 -2.98
C ILE A 220 15.93 -4.30 -1.71
N PRO A 221 16.73 -3.23 -1.64
CA PRO A 221 17.51 -2.93 -0.45
C PRO A 221 16.61 -2.62 0.75
N SER A 222 17.06 -3.01 1.93
CA SER A 222 16.40 -2.69 3.20
C SER A 222 16.69 -1.25 3.61
N THR A 223 15.97 -0.30 3.04
CA THR A 223 15.95 1.08 3.55
C THR A 223 14.91 1.17 4.65
N ALA A 224 15.31 1.58 5.86
CA ALA A 224 14.39 1.79 6.97
C ALA A 224 13.53 3.05 6.72
N SER A 225 12.55 2.97 5.82
CA SER A 225 11.50 3.99 5.67
C SER A 225 10.27 3.61 6.49
N PHE A 226 9.68 4.60 7.15
CA PHE A 226 8.41 4.41 7.85
C PHE A 226 7.32 5.18 7.09
N PRO A 227 6.17 4.56 6.77
CA PRO A 227 5.85 3.12 6.93
C PRO A 227 6.69 2.23 5.99
N GLY A 228 6.77 0.93 6.29
CA GLY A 228 7.44 -0.03 5.39
C GLY A 228 6.59 -0.36 4.16
N TYR A 229 7.15 -1.11 3.22
CA TYR A 229 6.52 -1.37 1.92
C TYR A 229 5.46 -2.47 2.01
N GLU A 230 4.47 -2.40 1.12
CA GLU A 230 3.58 -3.52 0.81
C GLU A 230 4.17 -4.27 -0.39
N ILE A 231 4.27 -5.59 -0.29
CA ILE A 231 4.82 -6.46 -1.33
C ILE A 231 3.81 -7.55 -1.65
N GLU A 232 3.45 -7.70 -2.93
CA GLU A 232 2.54 -8.74 -3.38
C GLU A 232 3.06 -9.44 -4.63
N PHE A 233 3.11 -10.78 -4.59
CA PHE A 233 3.49 -11.60 -5.74
C PHE A 233 2.27 -12.00 -6.54
N SER A 234 2.37 -11.95 -7.87
CA SER A 234 1.38 -12.60 -8.73
C SER A 234 1.35 -14.10 -8.42
N PRO A 235 0.19 -14.76 -8.31
CA PRO A 235 0.11 -16.20 -7.99
C PRO A 235 0.87 -17.10 -8.97
N THR A 236 1.06 -16.64 -10.21
CA THR A 236 1.86 -17.32 -11.24
C THR A 236 3.36 -17.23 -11.02
N GLY A 237 3.83 -16.47 -10.02
CA GLY A 237 5.24 -16.23 -9.73
C GLY A 237 5.99 -15.41 -10.78
N ARG A 238 5.28 -14.86 -11.77
CA ARG A 238 5.90 -14.12 -12.87
C ARG A 238 6.28 -12.70 -12.49
N ARG A 239 5.52 -12.07 -11.59
CA ARG A 239 5.69 -10.67 -11.18
C ARG A 239 5.57 -10.50 -9.68
N TYR A 240 6.12 -9.41 -9.18
CA TYR A 240 5.73 -8.85 -7.89
C TYR A 240 5.47 -7.35 -8.03
N ALA A 241 4.61 -6.85 -7.16
CA ALA A 241 4.30 -5.44 -6.98
C ALA A 241 4.86 -4.99 -5.62
N ILE A 242 5.40 -3.78 -5.55
CA ILE A 242 5.92 -3.19 -4.33
C ILE A 242 5.64 -1.69 -4.27
N THR A 243 5.30 -1.19 -3.09
CA THR A 243 5.09 0.24 -2.83
C THR A 243 6.38 0.99 -2.47
N PHE A 244 7.44 0.74 -3.24
CA PHE A 244 8.74 1.39 -3.07
C PHE A 244 8.90 2.50 -4.12
N ASP A 245 8.94 3.76 -3.67
CA ASP A 245 8.99 4.94 -4.55
C ASP A 245 7.87 4.91 -5.61
N GLY A 246 6.61 5.01 -5.17
CA GLY A 246 5.43 4.76 -6.00
C GLY A 246 5.04 3.27 -6.03
N LEU A 247 4.32 2.83 -7.05
CA LEU A 247 4.02 1.42 -7.27
C LEU A 247 4.92 0.86 -8.37
N MET A 248 5.84 -0.01 -7.98
CA MET A 248 6.71 -0.73 -8.92
C MET A 248 6.20 -2.14 -9.15
N ILE A 249 6.14 -2.54 -10.41
CA ILE A 249 5.74 -3.88 -10.84
C ILE A 249 6.89 -4.48 -11.61
N THR A 250 7.52 -5.51 -11.06
CA THR A 250 8.72 -6.13 -11.63
C THR A 250 8.42 -7.52 -12.15
N ASP A 251 8.82 -7.78 -13.39
CA ASP A 251 8.80 -9.09 -14.01
C ASP A 251 10.06 -9.88 -13.60
N LEU A 252 9.86 -10.97 -12.85
CA LEU A 252 10.95 -11.77 -12.27
C LEU A 252 11.75 -12.55 -13.31
N GLN A 253 11.19 -12.79 -14.50
CA GLN A 253 11.87 -13.50 -15.57
C GLN A 253 12.79 -12.58 -16.37
N THR A 254 12.35 -11.36 -16.64
CA THR A 254 13.05 -10.41 -17.50
C THR A 254 13.84 -9.36 -16.72
N GLY A 255 13.48 -9.11 -15.45
CA GLY A 255 14.01 -8.00 -14.65
C GLY A 255 13.43 -6.63 -15.02
N ASN A 256 12.47 -6.57 -15.94
CA ASN A 256 11.84 -5.31 -16.33
C ASN A 256 10.89 -4.82 -15.23
N THR A 257 10.95 -3.51 -14.95
CA THR A 257 10.09 -2.87 -13.96
C THR A 257 9.25 -1.77 -14.61
N THR A 258 7.94 -1.85 -14.42
CA THR A 258 7.01 -0.74 -14.67
C THR A 258 6.87 0.06 -13.38
N LYS A 259 7.00 1.38 -13.45
CA LYS A 259 6.68 2.30 -12.35
C LYS A 259 5.37 3.03 -12.65
N ILE A 260 4.46 3.01 -11.68
CA ILE A 260 3.25 3.83 -11.66
C ILE A 260 3.46 4.91 -10.60
N GLU A 261 3.47 6.17 -11.03
CA GLU A 261 3.57 7.31 -10.13
C GLU A 261 2.29 7.43 -9.31
N ILE A 262 2.43 7.53 -7.99
CA ILE A 262 1.31 7.63 -7.05
C ILE A 262 1.49 8.90 -6.22
N SER A 263 0.48 9.76 -6.24
CA SER A 263 0.42 11.00 -5.45
C SER A 263 -0.45 10.90 -4.20
N GLU A 264 -1.20 9.81 -4.06
CA GLU A 264 -2.19 9.57 -3.01
C GLU A 264 -1.77 8.43 -2.08
N GLN A 265 -2.56 8.16 -1.03
CA GLN A 265 -2.35 7.03 -0.14
C GLN A 265 -2.68 5.73 -0.89
N LEU A 266 -1.75 4.78 -0.98
CA LEU A 266 -2.02 3.45 -1.55
C LEU A 266 -2.51 2.54 -0.43
N GLU A 267 -3.71 2.02 -0.59
CA GLU A 267 -4.45 1.29 0.45
C GLU A 267 -4.23 -0.22 0.42
N ARG A 268 -4.22 -0.83 -0.78
CA ARG A 268 -4.07 -2.28 -0.95
C ARG A 268 -3.66 -2.64 -2.37
N LEU A 269 -3.03 -3.80 -2.50
CA LEU A 269 -2.74 -4.52 -3.74
C LEU A 269 -3.51 -5.85 -3.78
N SER A 270 -3.95 -6.28 -4.96
CA SER A 270 -4.48 -7.64 -5.18
C SER A 270 -4.26 -8.14 -6.61
N TRP A 271 -3.45 -9.19 -6.78
CA TRP A 271 -3.26 -9.84 -8.08
C TRP A 271 -4.39 -10.80 -8.45
N SER A 272 -4.79 -10.76 -9.72
CA SER A 272 -5.63 -11.79 -10.33
C SER A 272 -4.94 -13.17 -10.31
N PRO A 273 -5.70 -14.29 -10.23
CA PRO A 273 -5.12 -15.63 -10.12
C PRO A 273 -4.24 -16.03 -11.31
N ASP A 274 -4.55 -15.53 -12.51
CA ASP A 274 -3.75 -15.75 -13.72
C ASP A 274 -2.56 -14.76 -13.86
N GLY A 275 -2.44 -13.78 -12.96
CA GLY A 275 -1.40 -12.77 -12.95
C GLY A 275 -1.48 -11.78 -14.12
N LYS A 276 -2.63 -11.68 -14.80
CA LYS A 276 -2.84 -10.74 -15.91
C LYS A 276 -3.16 -9.34 -15.41
N TYR A 277 -3.85 -9.24 -14.28
CA TYR A 277 -4.30 -8.00 -13.68
C TYR A 277 -3.75 -7.82 -12.27
N LEU A 278 -3.38 -6.58 -11.94
CA LEU A 278 -3.16 -6.12 -10.58
C LEU A 278 -4.22 -5.07 -10.25
N ALA A 279 -5.05 -5.37 -9.25
CA ALA A 279 -5.92 -4.37 -8.64
C ALA A 279 -5.15 -3.62 -7.56
N TYR A 280 -5.37 -2.31 -7.47
CA TYR A 280 -4.86 -1.51 -6.35
C TYR A 280 -5.82 -0.38 -6.03
N SER A 281 -5.84 0.08 -4.79
CA SER A 281 -6.61 1.26 -4.41
C SER A 281 -5.74 2.43 -3.98
N LEU A 282 -6.20 3.62 -4.36
CA LEU A 282 -5.70 4.87 -3.83
C LEU A 282 -6.79 5.55 -3.01
N ALA A 283 -6.40 6.26 -1.97
CA ALA A 283 -7.28 7.08 -1.16
C ALA A 283 -6.68 8.46 -0.97
N SER A 284 -7.55 9.46 -0.91
CA SER A 284 -7.23 10.80 -0.46
C SER A 284 -7.89 10.99 0.90
N CYS A 285 -7.12 11.34 1.92
CA CYS A 285 -7.62 11.60 3.26
C CYS A 285 -6.96 12.84 3.89
N ASP A 286 -7.69 13.43 4.83
CA ASP A 286 -7.14 14.39 5.78
C ASP A 286 -6.93 13.71 7.14
N THR A 287 -6.72 14.50 8.19
CA THR A 287 -6.47 13.98 9.55
C THR A 287 -7.69 13.35 10.21
N GLU A 288 -8.90 13.57 9.69
CA GLU A 288 -10.15 13.18 10.34
C GLU A 288 -11.03 12.27 9.48
N LYS A 289 -10.94 12.35 8.15
CA LYS A 289 -11.75 11.53 7.25
C LYS A 289 -11.06 11.20 5.92
N VAL A 290 -11.60 10.17 5.27
CA VAL A 290 -11.34 9.91 3.85
C VAL A 290 -12.19 10.87 3.02
N ILE A 291 -11.56 11.51 2.05
CA ILE A 291 -12.19 12.42 1.10
C ILE A 291 -12.74 11.60 -0.06
N SER A 292 -11.91 10.75 -0.66
CA SER A 292 -12.31 9.84 -1.73
C SER A 292 -11.37 8.65 -1.82
N SER A 293 -11.82 7.57 -2.44
CA SER A 293 -10.99 6.42 -2.79
C SER A 293 -11.35 5.88 -4.17
N SER A 294 -10.37 5.32 -4.86
CA SER A 294 -10.53 4.74 -6.18
C SER A 294 -9.88 3.35 -6.26
N ILE A 295 -10.51 2.45 -7.00
CA ILE A 295 -9.95 1.16 -7.40
C ILE A 295 -9.42 1.29 -8.82
N TYR A 296 -8.19 0.85 -9.03
CA TYR A 296 -7.53 0.80 -10.32
C TYR A 296 -7.20 -0.65 -10.67
N ILE A 297 -7.26 -0.96 -11.96
CA ILE A 297 -6.79 -2.23 -12.52
C ILE A 297 -5.66 -1.95 -13.50
N TRP A 298 -4.48 -2.50 -13.25
CA TRP A 298 -3.37 -2.52 -14.17
C TRP A 298 -3.38 -3.83 -14.97
N ASP A 299 -3.36 -3.73 -16.29
CA ASP A 299 -3.27 -4.86 -17.22
C ASP A 299 -1.81 -5.12 -17.61
N ALA A 300 -1.33 -6.33 -17.31
CA ALA A 300 0.05 -6.73 -17.50
C ALA A 300 0.48 -6.96 -18.95
N LEU A 301 -0.49 -7.15 -19.86
CA LEU A 301 -0.24 -7.36 -21.27
C LEU A 301 -0.08 -6.02 -22.00
N THR A 302 -0.92 -5.06 -21.67
CA THR A 302 -0.98 -3.75 -22.33
C THR A 302 -0.21 -2.67 -21.59
N ASN A 303 0.14 -2.91 -20.32
CA ASN A 303 0.74 -1.95 -19.41
C ASN A 303 -0.13 -0.69 -19.23
N GLN A 304 -1.45 -0.85 -19.29
CA GLN A 304 -2.42 0.22 -19.10
C GLN A 304 -3.12 0.08 -17.75
N THR A 305 -3.50 1.21 -17.18
CA THR A 305 -4.31 1.29 -15.97
C THR A 305 -5.67 1.87 -16.30
N LEU A 306 -6.73 1.27 -15.77
CA LEU A 306 -8.08 1.83 -15.78
C LEU A 306 -8.58 2.06 -14.35
N THR A 307 -9.41 3.09 -14.18
CA THR A 307 -10.16 3.31 -12.93
C THR A 307 -11.47 2.52 -13.00
N LEU A 308 -11.66 1.62 -12.04
CA LEU A 308 -12.81 0.70 -11.97
C LEU A 308 -13.98 1.30 -11.19
N LEU A 309 -13.66 1.91 -10.05
CA LEU A 309 -14.61 2.44 -9.10
C LEU A 309 -13.99 3.66 -8.42
N ASN A 310 -14.78 4.69 -8.20
CA ASN A 310 -14.41 5.86 -7.42
C ASN A 310 -15.58 6.20 -6.50
N MET A 311 -15.31 6.46 -5.23
CA MET A 311 -16.32 6.80 -4.23
C MET A 311 -15.79 7.87 -3.28
N ASP A 312 -16.67 8.81 -2.92
CA ASP A 312 -16.40 9.82 -1.89
C ASP A 312 -16.67 9.25 -0.51
N GLU A 313 -15.84 9.63 0.47
CA GLU A 313 -15.98 9.28 1.91
C GLU A 313 -16.04 7.77 2.23
N VAL A 314 -15.67 6.91 1.28
CA VAL A 314 -15.55 5.45 1.43
C VAL A 314 -14.10 5.04 1.17
N ILE A 315 -13.50 4.23 2.03
CA ILE A 315 -12.22 3.58 1.73
C ILE A 315 -12.49 2.33 0.89
N LEU A 316 -11.92 2.25 -0.30
CA LEU A 316 -12.03 1.07 -1.15
C LEU A 316 -10.77 0.21 -1.04
N LYS A 317 -10.95 -1.10 -0.89
CA LYS A 317 -9.86 -2.08 -0.80
C LYS A 317 -10.17 -3.26 -1.73
N PRO A 318 -9.34 -3.54 -2.77
CA PRO A 318 -9.42 -4.80 -3.49
C PRO A 318 -9.05 -5.92 -2.51
N GLU A 319 -10.01 -6.78 -2.20
CA GLU A 319 -9.84 -7.81 -1.16
C GLU A 319 -9.29 -9.10 -1.77
N SER A 320 -9.95 -9.60 -2.82
CA SER A 320 -9.56 -10.84 -3.47
C SER A 320 -10.24 -10.98 -4.82
N TRP A 321 -9.66 -11.80 -5.68
CA TRP A 321 -10.28 -12.20 -6.94
C TRP A 321 -11.02 -13.52 -6.74
N THR A 322 -12.30 -13.57 -7.13
CA THR A 322 -13.12 -14.78 -7.06
C THR A 322 -12.85 -15.73 -8.23
N ASP A 323 -12.42 -15.17 -9.37
CA ASP A 323 -11.93 -15.87 -10.55
C ASP A 323 -10.91 -15.00 -11.32
N ASN A 324 -10.56 -15.33 -12.56
CA ASN A 324 -9.58 -14.58 -13.36
C ASN A 324 -10.04 -13.17 -13.81
N SER A 325 -11.32 -12.85 -13.63
CA SER A 325 -11.96 -11.64 -14.13
C SER A 325 -12.78 -10.91 -13.07
N THR A 326 -13.20 -11.58 -12.00
CA THR A 326 -14.09 -11.01 -10.99
C THR A 326 -13.33 -10.62 -9.72
N LEU A 327 -13.32 -9.33 -9.42
CA LEU A 327 -12.69 -8.74 -8.24
C LEU A 327 -13.74 -8.46 -7.14
N ARG A 328 -13.50 -8.96 -5.94
CA ARG A 328 -14.21 -8.60 -4.70
C ARG A 328 -13.52 -7.38 -4.08
N ILE A 329 -14.32 -6.36 -3.79
CA ILE A 329 -13.88 -5.06 -3.23
C ILE A 329 -14.65 -4.81 -1.94
N ILE A 330 -13.94 -4.41 -0.89
CA ILE A 330 -14.56 -3.89 0.33
C ILE A 330 -14.58 -2.37 0.25
N GLY A 331 -15.76 -1.79 0.46
CA GLY A 331 -15.92 -0.38 0.82
C GLY A 331 -16.14 -0.25 2.32
N GLU A 332 -15.30 0.54 2.98
CA GLU A 332 -15.40 0.84 4.41
C GLU A 332 -15.79 2.30 4.61
N GLU A 333 -16.89 2.52 5.30
CA GLU A 333 -17.37 3.83 5.75
C GLU A 333 -17.19 3.98 7.26
N ILE A 334 -16.49 5.03 7.69
CA ILE A 334 -16.30 5.31 9.11
C ILE A 334 -17.28 6.39 9.55
N ARG A 335 -18.27 6.02 10.37
CA ARG A 335 -19.26 6.95 10.93
C ARG A 335 -19.28 6.85 12.44
N ASN A 336 -19.02 7.94 13.16
CA ASN A 336 -18.99 7.99 14.62
C ASN A 336 -18.09 6.89 15.24
N PHE A 337 -16.87 6.74 14.72
CA PHE A 337 -15.91 5.70 15.14
C PHE A 337 -16.40 4.25 14.96
N LYS A 338 -17.38 4.03 14.07
CA LYS A 338 -17.83 2.70 13.67
C LYS A 338 -17.60 2.51 12.17
N SER A 339 -16.97 1.40 11.81
CA SER A 339 -16.81 0.97 10.42
C SER A 339 -18.06 0.24 9.94
N PHE A 340 -18.57 0.64 8.79
CA PHE A 340 -19.63 -0.03 8.04
C PHE A 340 -19.03 -0.54 6.75
N TYR A 341 -19.22 -1.83 6.46
CA TYR A 341 -18.62 -2.48 5.31
C TYR A 341 -19.68 -2.81 4.27
N THR A 342 -19.36 -2.52 3.01
CA THR A 342 -20.11 -2.95 1.82
C THR A 342 -19.18 -3.76 0.94
N ILE A 343 -19.64 -4.91 0.46
CA ILE A 343 -18.89 -5.75 -0.47
C ILE A 343 -19.43 -5.52 -1.87
N TYR A 344 -18.53 -5.28 -2.81
CA TYR A 344 -18.80 -5.18 -4.24
C TYR A 344 -18.10 -6.34 -4.95
N GLU A 345 -18.76 -6.93 -5.95
CA GLU A 345 -18.13 -7.83 -6.91
C GLU A 345 -18.14 -7.15 -8.28
N TYR A 346 -16.99 -7.13 -8.95
CA TYR A 346 -16.82 -6.44 -10.21
C TYR A 346 -16.17 -7.38 -11.24
N SER A 347 -16.88 -7.64 -12.33
CA SER A 347 -16.36 -8.43 -13.45
C SER A 347 -15.65 -7.54 -14.45
N ILE A 348 -14.41 -7.91 -14.77
CA ILE A 348 -13.49 -7.26 -15.70
C ILE A 348 -13.40 -8.22 -16.89
N GLU A 349 -14.47 -8.25 -17.69
CA GLU A 349 -14.39 -8.84 -19.03
C GLU A 349 -13.82 -7.82 -20.02
#